data_AF-A0A3L7WA14-F1
#
_entry.id   AF-A0A3L7WA14-F1
#
_cell.length_a   1.000
_cell.length_b   1.000
_cell.length_c   1.000
_cell.angle_alpha   90.00
_cell.angle_beta   90.00
_cell.angle_gamma   90.00
#
_symmetry.space_group_name_H-M   'P 1'
#
loop_
_entity.id
_entity.type
_entity.pdbx_description
1 polymer ?
#
loop_
_entity_poly.entity_id
_entity_poly.type
_entity_poly.pdbx_seq_one_letter_code
_entity_poly.pdbx_strand_id
1 'polypeptide(L)' 'QFCAKPACPSQWMAANGWYFCAQSSVREIMRPVQLMSAEAGAALGLCDGLHQSDHEFLPA' A
#
# COMPACT_ATOMS: atom_id res chain seq x y z
N GLN A 1 -17.54 5.54 3.13
CA GLN A 1 -17.73 5.52 1.66
C GLN A 1 -16.36 5.38 1.02
N PHE A 2 -16.22 4.51 0.02
CA PHE A 2 -15.04 4.50 -0.84
C PHE A 2 -15.07 5.76 -1.70
N CYS A 3 -14.00 6.55 -1.64
CA CYS A 3 -13.89 7.71 -2.51
C CYS A 3 -13.62 7.26 -3.95
N ALA A 4 -14.43 7.75 -4.90
CA ALA A 4 -14.34 7.38 -6.32
C ALA A 4 -13.17 8.04 -7.07
N LYS A 5 -12.47 9.01 -6.45
CA LYS A 5 -11.32 9.68 -7.09
C LYS A 5 -10.08 8.78 -7.02
N PRO A 6 -9.34 8.60 -8.13
CA PRO A 6 -8.14 7.77 -8.15
C PRO A 6 -7.06 8.16 -7.12
N ALA A 7 -7.01 9.42 -6.71
CA ALA A 7 -6.04 9.92 -5.73
C ALA A 7 -6.41 9.61 -4.26
N CYS A 8 -7.66 9.22 -3.98
CA CYS A 8 -8.11 9.05 -2.61
C CYS A 8 -7.43 7.90 -1.86
N PRO A 9 -7.17 6.73 -2.48
CA PRO A 9 -6.48 5.65 -1.77
C PRO A 9 -5.07 6.03 -1.33
N SER A 10 -4.27 6.69 -2.18
CA SER A 10 -2.92 7.13 -1.78
C SER A 10 -2.95 8.18 -0.68
N GLN A 11 -3.86 9.16 -0.78
CA GLN A 11 -4.05 10.15 0.30
C GLN A 11 -4.47 9.52 1.62
N TRP A 12 -5.36 8.52 1.58
CA TRP A 12 -5.76 7.78 2.78
C TRP A 12 -4.59 6.98 3.35
N MET A 13 -3.81 6.28 2.51
CA MET A 13 -2.62 5.54 2.96
C MET A 13 -1.60 6.48 3.62
N ALA A 14 -1.29 7.62 2.98
CA ALA A 14 -0.38 8.63 3.51
C ALA A 14 -0.81 9.13 4.90
N ALA A 15 -2.11 9.44 5.05
CA ALA A 15 -2.67 9.90 6.32
C ALA A 15 -2.59 8.86 7.46
N ASN A 16 -2.45 7.57 7.12
CA ASN A 16 -2.33 6.49 8.11
C ASN A 16 -0.89 5.98 8.26
N GLY A 17 0.08 6.53 7.53
CA GLY A 17 1.47 6.03 7.52
C GLY A 17 1.61 4.64 6.87
N TRP A 18 0.75 4.32 5.91
CA TRP A 18 0.79 3.05 5.18
C TRP A 18 1.66 3.18 3.92
N TYR A 19 2.14 2.03 3.46
CA TYR A 19 2.99 1.92 2.29
C TYR A 19 2.20 1.34 1.11
N PHE A 20 2.68 1.57 -0.11
CA PHE A 20 2.15 0.95 -1.31
C PHE A 20 3.25 0.22 -2.08
N CYS A 21 2.89 -0.91 -2.70
CA CYS A 21 3.78 -1.59 -3.62
C CYS A 21 3.89 -0.80 -4.94
N ALA A 22 5.11 -0.45 -5.34
CA ALA A 22 5.37 0.36 -6.55
C ALA A 22 4.90 -0.29 -7.86
N GLN A 23 4.74 -1.62 -7.87
CA GLN A 23 4.23 -2.38 -9.02
C GLN A 23 2.71 -2.60 -8.96
N SER A 24 2.07 -2.32 -7.82
CA SER A 24 0.62 -2.51 -7.69
C SER A 24 -0.11 -1.35 -8.35
N SER A 25 -1.14 -1.69 -9.11
CA SER A 25 -2.15 -0.69 -9.46
C SER A 25 -3.17 -0.67 -8.32
N VAL A 26 -3.33 0.50 -7.68
CA VAL A 26 -4.32 0.69 -6.61
C VAL A 26 -5.70 0.29 -7.14
N ARG A 27 -6.23 -0.82 -6.64
CA ARG A 27 -7.52 -1.42 -7.03
C ARG A 27 -8.33 -1.83 -5.80
N GLU A 28 -9.59 -2.16 -6.01
CA GLU A 28 -10.55 -2.55 -4.95
C GLU A 28 -10.14 -3.84 -4.19
N ILE A 29 -9.17 -4.62 -4.68
CA ILE A 29 -8.74 -5.91 -4.11
C ILE A 29 -7.30 -5.87 -3.57
N MET A 30 -6.84 -4.74 -3.02
CA MET A 30 -5.54 -4.73 -2.34
C MET A 30 -5.62 -5.44 -0.99
N ARG A 31 -4.62 -6.26 -0.67
CA ARG A 31 -4.50 -6.95 0.62
C ARG A 31 -3.47 -6.25 1.51
N PRO A 32 -3.76 -6.07 2.81
CA PRO A 32 -2.77 -5.61 3.78
C PRO A 32 -1.63 -6.63 3.90
N VAL A 33 -0.41 -6.14 3.84
CA VAL A 33 0.83 -6.90 4.05
C VAL A 33 1.54 -6.30 5.25
N GLN A 34 1.94 -7.15 6.19
CA GLN A 34 2.71 -6.71 7.35
C GLN A 34 4.18 -6.52 6.94
N LEU A 35 4.66 -5.30 7.08
CA LEU A 35 6.04 -4.93 6.79
C LEU A 35 6.83 -4.98 8.10
N MET A 36 7.87 -5.79 8.12
CA MET A 36 8.86 -5.80 9.18
C MET A 36 9.99 -4.85 8.78
N SER A 37 9.84 -3.55 9.05
CA SER A 37 10.95 -2.61 8.91
C SER A 37 11.62 -2.41 10.27
N ALA A 38 12.95 -2.26 10.27
CA ALA A 38 13.72 -2.00 11.48
C ALA A 38 13.46 -0.61 12.08
N GLU A 39 12.85 0.31 11.31
CA GLU A 39 12.81 1.74 11.61
C GLU A 39 11.40 2.25 11.98
N ALA A 40 10.32 1.60 11.52
CA ALA A 40 8.95 2.08 11.69
C ALA A 40 8.07 1.24 12.64
N GLY A 41 8.61 0.18 13.26
CA GLY A 41 7.78 -0.81 13.94
C GLY A 41 6.87 -1.57 12.95
N ALA A 42 5.85 -2.27 13.44
CA ALA A 42 4.93 -3.03 12.59
C ALA A 42 4.15 -2.09 11.65
N ALA A 43 4.64 -1.93 10.43
CA ALA A 43 4.02 -1.12 9.39
C ALA A 43 3.14 -1.98 8.47
N LEU A 44 2.16 -1.36 7.82
CA LEU A 44 1.28 -2.03 6.86
C LEU A 44 1.50 -1.47 5.46
N GLY A 45 1.59 -2.37 4.49
CA GLY A 45 1.62 -2.08 3.06
C GLY A 45 0.36 -2.59 2.35
N LEU A 46 -0.01 -1.96 1.24
CA LEU A 46 -1.01 -2.50 0.32
C LEU A 46 -0.35 -3.03 -0.94
N CYS A 47 -0.73 -4.26 -1.28
CA CYS A 47 -0.27 -4.96 -2.47
C CYS A 47 -1.46 -5.64 -3.15
N ASP A 48 -1.51 -5.63 -4.49
CA ASP A 48 -2.55 -6.36 -5.24
C ASP A 48 -2.33 -7.88 -5.26
N GLY A 49 -1.13 -8.35 -4.89
CA GLY A 49 -0.77 -9.77 -4.83
C GLY A 49 -0.77 -10.46 -6.20
N LEU A 50 -0.80 -9.71 -7.30
CA LEU A 50 -0.85 -10.25 -8.66
C LEU A 50 0.53 -10.41 -9.28
N HIS A 51 1.48 -9.55 -8.90
CA HIS A 51 2.86 -9.65 -9.34
C HIS A 51 3.63 -10.70 -8.52
N GLN A 52 4.57 -11.36 -9.19
CA GLN A 52 5.45 -12.38 -8.61
C GLN A 52 6.92 -11.94 -8.63
N SER A 53 7.17 -10.69 -9.04
CA SER A 53 8.47 -10.05 -9.03
C SER A 53 8.77 -9.43 -7.67
N ASP A 54 10.06 -9.30 -7.37
CA ASP A 54 10.52 -8.45 -6.28
C ASP A 54 9.97 -7.04 -6.49
N HIS A 55 9.44 -6.46 -5.43
CA HIS A 55 8.82 -5.16 -5.43
C HIS A 55 9.09 -4.45 -4.11
N GLU A 56 9.24 -3.14 -4.21
CA GLU A 56 9.49 -2.27 -3.08
C GLU A 56 8.18 -1.66 -2.55
N PHE A 57 8.09 -1.55 -1.23
CA PHE A 57 7.02 -0.80 -0.55
C PHE A 57 7.49 0.62 -0.29
N LEU A 58 6.82 1.58 -0.93
CA LEU A 58 7.13 3.01 -0.82
C LEU A 58 6.11 3.72 0.08
N PRO A 59 6.51 4.79 0.80
CA PRO A 59 5.56 5.65 1.50
C PRO A 59 4.54 6.26 0.54
N ALA A 60 3.25 6.24 0.91
CA ALA A 60 2.14 6.70 0.08
C ALA A 60 1.96 8.22 -0.03
#